data_AF-A0A923SB64-F1
#
_entry.id   AF-A0A923SB64-F1
#
_cell.length_a   1.000
_cell.length_b   1.000
_cell.length_c   1.000
_cell.angle_alpha   90.00
_cell.angle_beta   90.00
_cell.angle_gamma   90.00
#
_symmetry.space_group_name_H-M   'P 1'
#
loop_
_entity.id
_entity.type
_entity.pdbx_description
1 polymer ?
#
loop_
_entity_poly.entity_id
_entity_poly.type
_entity_poly.pdbx_seq_one_letter_code
_entity_poly.pdbx_strand_id
1 'polypeptide(L)'
;MRWFKTKDLRSSIYAMFSVTTRASHAEDAASMDQIREAMLALVSEDPGERAAGLARRIRYATDLQALWFMRGEVMQLLARDQGEAVAREKVDELSSLFSDLLPSGLRSRPSPLNSSYRNSRPPEDYRTSRPHSDES
;
A
#
# COMPACT_ATOMS: atom_id res chain seq x y z
N MET A 1 -45.18 46.77 -6.75
CA MET A 1 -44.02 46.25 -6.01
C MET A 1 -44.17 44.74 -5.85
N ARG A 2 -43.44 43.94 -6.62
CA ARG A 2 -43.45 42.47 -6.52
C ARG A 2 -42.09 42.02 -6.00
N TRP A 3 -42.11 41.52 -4.76
CA TRP A 3 -40.97 41.00 -4.04
C TRP A 3 -40.57 39.65 -4.65
N PHE A 4 -39.44 39.60 -5.35
CA PHE A 4 -38.89 38.35 -5.88
C PHE A 4 -38.34 37.52 -4.71
N LYS A 5 -38.96 36.38 -4.40
CA LYS A 5 -38.38 35.34 -3.56
C LYS A 5 -37.63 34.36 -4.45
N THR A 6 -36.29 34.43 -4.41
CA THR A 6 -35.38 33.47 -5.05
C THR A 6 -35.41 32.14 -4.30
N LYS A 7 -35.83 31.05 -4.94
CA LYS A 7 -35.83 29.68 -4.39
C LYS A 7 -34.78 28.75 -5.03
N ASP A 8 -33.76 29.29 -5.69
CA ASP A 8 -32.80 28.47 -6.46
C ASP A 8 -31.37 28.45 -5.90
N LEU A 9 -31.15 28.85 -4.64
CA LEU A 9 -29.81 28.78 -4.02
C LEU A 9 -29.39 27.37 -3.58
N ARG A 10 -30.33 26.42 -3.49
CA ARG A 10 -30.04 25.07 -2.98
C ARG A 10 -29.38 24.16 -4.02
N SER A 11 -29.59 24.39 -5.32
CA SER A 11 -29.02 23.56 -6.39
C SER A 11 -27.54 23.86 -6.68
N SER A 12 -27.06 25.07 -6.35
CA SER A 12 -25.70 25.51 -6.67
C SER A 12 -24.61 24.86 -5.81
N ILE A 13 -24.93 24.49 -4.57
CA ILE A 13 -23.94 23.89 -3.64
C ILE A 13 -23.70 22.41 -3.99
N TYR A 14 -24.76 21.66 -4.32
CA TYR A 14 -24.64 20.27 -4.77
C TYR A 14 -23.89 20.14 -6.09
N ALA A 15 -24.09 21.08 -7.04
CA ALA A 15 -23.35 21.10 -8.30
C ALA A 15 -21.84 21.22 -8.07
N MET A 16 -21.41 22.12 -7.16
CA MET A 16 -20.00 22.32 -6.85
C MET A 16 -19.37 21.10 -6.16
N PHE A 17 -20.03 20.49 -5.17
CA PHE A 17 -19.48 19.31 -4.50
C PHE A 17 -19.52 18.04 -5.37
N SER A 18 -20.46 17.93 -6.32
CA SER A 18 -20.53 16.80 -7.24
C SER A 18 -19.40 16.74 -8.27
N VAL A 19 -18.81 17.89 -8.61
CA VAL A 19 -17.67 17.95 -9.54
C VAL A 19 -16.40 17.45 -8.86
N THR A 20 -16.18 17.83 -7.59
CA THR A 20 -14.99 17.40 -6.83
C THR A 20 -14.99 15.91 -6.53
N THR A 21 -16.15 15.33 -6.17
CA THR A 21 -16.26 13.88 -5.90
C THR A 21 -16.10 13.05 -7.18
N ARG A 22 -16.60 13.54 -8.32
CA ARG A 22 -16.44 12.84 -9.60
C ARG A 22 -15.00 12.84 -10.10
N ALA A 23 -14.26 13.93 -9.89
CA ALA A 23 -12.84 14.01 -10.22
C ALA A 23 -12.01 13.03 -9.37
N SER A 24 -12.23 13.00 -8.05
CA SER A 24 -11.52 12.07 -7.16
C SER A 24 -11.84 10.60 -7.51
N HIS A 25 -13.11 10.27 -7.79
CA HIS A 25 -13.47 8.92 -8.23
C HIS A 25 -12.83 8.50 -9.56
N ALA A 26 -12.62 9.45 -10.49
CA ALA A 26 -11.95 9.17 -11.76
C ALA A 26 -10.44 8.94 -11.57
N GLU A 27 -9.81 9.71 -10.69
CA GLU A 27 -8.39 9.54 -10.32
C GLU A 27 -8.16 8.22 -9.57
N ASP A 28 -9.07 7.87 -8.66
CA ASP A 28 -9.04 6.58 -7.94
C ASP A 28 -9.21 5.40 -8.91
N ALA A 29 -10.11 5.52 -9.89
CA ALA A 29 -10.32 4.49 -10.90
C ALA A 29 -9.09 4.30 -11.80
N ALA A 30 -8.47 5.40 -12.25
CA ALA A 30 -7.24 5.34 -13.03
C ALA A 30 -6.07 4.73 -12.24
N SER A 31 -5.95 5.09 -10.96
CA SER A 31 -4.94 4.52 -10.06
C SER A 31 -5.20 3.03 -9.81
N MET A 32 -6.46 2.62 -9.64
CA MET A 32 -6.85 1.23 -9.51
C MET A 32 -6.50 0.43 -10.78
N ASP A 33 -6.75 0.98 -11.96
CA ASP A 33 -6.41 0.34 -13.24
C ASP A 33 -4.90 0.18 -13.40
N GLN A 34 -4.11 1.19 -13.02
CA GLN A 34 -2.65 1.11 -13.00
C GLN A 34 -2.13 0.00 -12.08
N ILE A 35 -2.66 -0.09 -10.86
CA ILE A 35 -2.28 -1.13 -9.90
C ILE A 35 -2.68 -2.52 -10.44
N ARG A 36 -3.88 -2.64 -11.03
CA ARG A 36 -4.35 -3.89 -11.63
C ARG A 36 -3.39 -4.37 -12.71
N GLU A 37 -2.94 -3.48 -13.59
CA GLU A 37 -2.00 -3.83 -14.65
C GLU A 37 -0.64 -4.26 -14.08
N ALA A 38 -0.12 -3.53 -13.07
CA ALA A 38 1.12 -3.92 -12.39
C ALA A 38 1.02 -5.31 -11.74
N MET A 39 -0.10 -5.62 -11.08
CA MET A 39 -0.33 -6.96 -10.51
C MET A 39 -0.44 -8.05 -11.59
N LEU A 40 -1.12 -7.76 -12.71
CA LEU A 40 -1.24 -8.70 -13.82
C LEU A 40 0.11 -8.99 -14.49
N ALA A 41 0.97 -7.97 -14.65
CA ALA A 41 2.31 -8.16 -15.20
C ALA A 41 3.14 -9.15 -14.35
N LEU A 42 3.05 -9.06 -13.02
CA LEU A 42 3.75 -9.96 -12.11
C LEU A 42 3.22 -11.40 -12.15
N VAL A 43 1.91 -11.58 -12.35
CA VAL A 43 1.28 -12.92 -12.33
C VAL A 43 1.32 -13.60 -13.70
N SER A 44 1.44 -12.83 -14.79
CA SER A 44 1.45 -13.37 -16.17
C SER A 44 2.73 -14.14 -16.52
N GLU A 45 3.76 -14.09 -15.67
CA GLU A 45 5.01 -14.85 -15.83
C GLU A 45 4.84 -16.35 -15.53
N ASP A 46 3.80 -16.75 -14.77
CA ASP A 46 3.55 -18.14 -14.37
C ASP A 46 2.40 -18.78 -15.20
N PRO A 47 2.63 -19.90 -15.92
CA PRO A 47 1.59 -20.61 -16.69
C PRO A 47 0.64 -21.48 -15.83
N GLY A 48 0.78 -21.51 -14.51
CA GLY A 48 0.02 -22.35 -13.61
C GLY A 48 -1.47 -21.98 -13.44
N GLU A 49 -2.31 -22.96 -13.11
CA GLU A 49 -3.74 -22.76 -12.85
C GLU A 49 -4.00 -21.77 -11.69
N ARG A 50 -3.11 -21.76 -10.68
CA ARG A 50 -3.16 -20.77 -9.58
C ARG A 50 -2.93 -19.35 -10.07
N ALA A 51 -1.94 -19.15 -10.95
CA ALA A 51 -1.67 -17.86 -11.57
C ALA A 51 -2.88 -17.40 -12.42
N ALA A 52 -3.46 -18.30 -13.21
CA ALA A 52 -4.66 -18.00 -14.01
C ALA A 52 -5.88 -17.62 -13.13
N GLY A 53 -6.07 -18.30 -12.00
CA GLY A 53 -7.12 -18.00 -11.02
C GLY A 53 -6.91 -16.63 -10.35
N LEU A 54 -5.68 -16.34 -9.93
CA LEU A 54 -5.31 -15.06 -9.31
C LEU A 54 -5.43 -13.90 -10.31
N ALA A 55 -4.93 -14.07 -11.54
CA ALA A 55 -5.04 -13.07 -12.61
C ALA A 55 -6.50 -12.71 -12.90
N ARG A 56 -7.41 -13.69 -12.90
CA ARG A 56 -8.84 -13.45 -13.09
C ARG A 56 -9.43 -12.62 -11.94
N ARG A 57 -9.07 -12.94 -10.69
CA ARG A 57 -9.53 -12.18 -9.51
C ARG A 57 -9.00 -10.76 -9.50
N ILE A 58 -7.74 -10.55 -9.87
CA ILE A 58 -7.14 -9.22 -10.05
C ILE A 58 -7.92 -8.42 -11.11
N ARG A 59 -8.21 -9.05 -12.27
CA ARG A 59 -8.93 -8.41 -13.38
C ARG A 59 -10.30 -7.88 -12.96
N TYR A 60 -11.01 -8.62 -12.12
CA TYR A 60 -12.38 -8.29 -11.70
C TYR A 60 -12.47 -7.73 -10.27
N ALA A 61 -11.35 -7.31 -9.68
CA ALA A 61 -11.35 -6.64 -8.38
C ALA A 61 -12.19 -5.36 -8.45
N THR A 62 -13.10 -5.20 -7.49
CA THR A 62 -14.10 -4.12 -7.44
C THR A 62 -13.59 -2.84 -6.80
N ASP A 63 -12.52 -2.93 -6.02
CA ASP A 63 -11.97 -1.82 -5.25
C ASP A 63 -10.48 -2.05 -4.92
N LEU A 64 -9.82 -0.97 -4.48
CA LEU A 64 -8.41 -0.96 -4.09
C LEU A 64 -8.11 -1.88 -2.90
N GLN A 65 -9.07 -2.08 -1.99
CA GLN A 65 -8.87 -2.91 -0.80
C GLN A 65 -8.81 -4.40 -1.19
N ALA A 66 -9.62 -4.85 -2.14
CA ALA A 66 -9.53 -6.19 -2.71
C ALA A 66 -8.15 -6.44 -3.35
N LEU A 67 -7.65 -5.49 -4.14
CA LEU A 67 -6.29 -5.56 -4.72
C LEU A 67 -5.20 -5.58 -3.64
N TRP A 68 -5.36 -4.77 -2.58
CA TRP A 68 -4.42 -4.72 -1.45
C TRP A 68 -4.26 -6.08 -0.76
N PHE A 69 -5.36 -6.81 -0.57
CA PHE A 69 -5.32 -8.14 0.04
C PHE A 69 -4.75 -9.21 -0.90
N MET A 70 -4.94 -9.05 -2.22
CA MET A 70 -4.37 -9.97 -3.21
C MET A 70 -2.84 -9.92 -3.29
N ARG A 71 -2.18 -8.88 -2.77
CA ARG A 71 -0.71 -8.82 -2.66
C ARG A 71 -0.10 -10.03 -1.92
N GLY A 72 -0.80 -10.57 -0.92
CA GLY A 72 -0.35 -11.77 -0.19
C GLY A 72 -0.40 -13.05 -1.05
N GLU A 73 -1.34 -13.13 -1.98
CA GLU A 73 -1.39 -14.23 -2.95
C GLU A 73 -0.31 -14.04 -4.03
N VAL A 74 -0.08 -12.80 -4.50
CA VAL A 74 1.04 -12.48 -5.41
C VAL A 74 2.38 -12.84 -4.78
N MET A 75 2.61 -12.50 -3.49
CA MET A 75 3.82 -12.89 -2.75
C MET A 75 4.01 -14.41 -2.75
N GLN A 76 2.96 -15.17 -2.44
CA GLN A 76 3.04 -16.63 -2.40
C GLN A 76 3.32 -17.23 -3.78
N LEU A 77 2.76 -16.65 -4.84
CA LEU A 77 3.02 -17.09 -6.21
C LEU A 77 4.49 -16.84 -6.58
N LEU A 78 4.96 -15.60 -6.45
CA LEU A 78 6.32 -15.20 -6.79
C LEU A 78 7.37 -15.92 -5.94
N ALA A 79 7.11 -16.13 -4.65
CA ALA A 79 8.07 -16.78 -3.76
C ALA A 79 8.32 -18.25 -4.11
N ARG A 80 7.32 -18.92 -4.69
CA ARG A 80 7.44 -20.32 -5.13
C ARG A 80 8.35 -20.46 -6.36
N ASP A 81 8.29 -19.48 -7.26
CA ASP A 81 8.98 -19.56 -8.55
C ASP A 81 10.34 -18.85 -8.54
N GLN A 82 10.44 -17.71 -7.84
CA GLN A 82 11.58 -16.80 -7.88
C GLN A 82 12.29 -16.68 -6.51
N GLY A 83 11.72 -17.29 -5.46
CA GLY A 83 12.23 -17.20 -4.09
C GLY A 83 11.69 -16.00 -3.31
N GLU A 84 11.73 -16.10 -1.97
CA GLU A 84 11.07 -15.14 -1.08
C GLU A 84 11.66 -13.72 -1.18
N ALA A 85 12.99 -13.60 -1.33
CA ALA A 85 13.65 -12.30 -1.36
C ALA A 85 13.20 -11.44 -2.56
N VAL A 86 13.22 -12.03 -3.76
CA VAL A 86 12.77 -11.37 -5.01
C VAL A 86 11.27 -11.09 -4.96
N ALA A 87 10.48 -12.03 -4.44
CA ALA A 87 9.05 -11.83 -4.26
C ALA A 87 8.74 -10.66 -3.31
N ARG A 88 9.50 -10.52 -2.22
CA ARG A 88 9.33 -9.42 -1.27
C ARG A 88 9.60 -8.08 -1.91
N GLU A 89 10.71 -7.95 -2.64
CA GLU A 89 11.07 -6.73 -3.35
C GLU A 89 9.96 -6.29 -4.32
N LYS A 90 9.52 -7.19 -5.20
CA LYS A 90 8.43 -6.94 -6.16
C LYS A 90 7.11 -6.53 -5.47
N VAL A 91 6.78 -7.19 -4.35
CA VAL A 91 5.56 -6.88 -3.60
C VAL A 91 5.68 -5.56 -2.84
N ASP A 92 6.86 -5.19 -2.34
CA ASP A 92 7.07 -3.90 -1.68
C ASP A 92 6.96 -2.74 -2.68
N GLU A 93 7.51 -2.89 -3.89
CA GLU A 93 7.30 -1.95 -5.00
C GLU A 93 5.82 -1.80 -5.33
N LEU A 94 5.11 -2.92 -5.50
CA LEU A 94 3.66 -2.93 -5.73
C LEU A 94 2.90 -2.23 -4.58
N SER A 95 3.33 -2.44 -3.33
CA SER A 95 2.72 -1.85 -2.14
C SER A 95 2.83 -0.34 -2.11
N SER A 96 3.92 0.20 -2.66
CA SER A 96 4.14 1.65 -2.76
C SER A 96 3.08 2.34 -3.63
N LEU A 97 2.52 1.64 -4.63
CA LEU A 97 1.46 2.18 -5.49
C LEU A 97 0.14 2.41 -4.75
N PHE A 98 -0.08 1.76 -3.61
CA PHE A 98 -1.26 1.97 -2.75
C PHE A 98 -1.07 3.12 -1.75
N SER A 99 0.10 3.77 -1.76
CA SER A 99 0.37 4.95 -0.94
C SER A 99 -0.62 6.04 -1.34
N ASP A 100 -1.11 6.74 -0.33
CA ASP A 100 -2.17 7.76 -0.38
C ASP A 100 -3.56 7.35 -0.93
N LEU A 101 -3.74 6.11 -1.41
CA LEU A 101 -5.03 5.60 -1.92
C LEU A 101 -5.87 4.75 -0.93
N LEU A 102 -5.29 4.33 0.20
CA LEU A 102 -5.95 3.46 1.18
C LEU A 102 -6.13 4.14 2.54
N PRO A 103 -7.20 3.80 3.30
CA PRO A 103 -7.33 4.18 4.69
C PRO A 103 -6.08 3.83 5.50
N SER A 104 -5.68 4.74 6.41
CA SER A 104 -4.48 4.57 7.23
C SER A 104 -4.45 3.29 8.06
N GLY A 105 -5.62 2.71 8.39
CA GLY A 105 -5.74 1.44 9.11
C GLY A 105 -5.33 0.19 8.33
N LEU A 106 -5.24 0.26 7.00
CA LEU A 106 -4.77 -0.85 6.16
C LEU A 106 -3.26 -0.83 5.93
N ARG A 107 -2.60 0.30 6.21
CA ARG A 107 -1.15 0.44 6.11
C ARG A 107 -0.49 -0.15 7.35
N SER A 108 0.64 -0.83 7.17
CA SER A 108 1.43 -1.32 8.31
C SER A 108 1.81 -0.13 9.19
N ARG A 109 1.41 -0.15 10.47
CA ARG A 109 1.83 0.88 11.41
C ARG A 109 3.32 0.66 11.73
N PRO A 110 4.15 1.70 11.75
CA PRO A 110 5.54 1.56 12.16
C PRO A 110 5.58 0.93 13.55
N SER A 111 6.34 -0.16 13.69
CA SER A 111 6.45 -0.86 14.97
C SER A 111 7.10 0.06 16.00
N PRO A 112 6.47 0.29 17.17
CA PRO A 112 7.08 1.10 18.23
C PRO A 112 8.36 0.47 18.78
N LEU A 113 8.59 -0.83 18.56
CA LEU A 113 9.76 -1.57 19.06
C LEU A 113 11.08 -1.18 18.39
N ASN A 114 11.05 -0.58 17.18
CA ASN A 114 12.28 -0.15 16.50
C ASN A 114 12.81 1.19 17.05
N SER A 115 11.94 2.01 17.64
CA SER A 115 12.32 3.34 18.15
C SER A 115 13.03 3.25 19.51
N SER A 116 12.68 2.28 20.35
CA SER A 116 13.24 2.13 21.69
C SER A 116 14.62 1.48 21.67
N TYR A 117 14.89 0.54 20.76
CA TYR A 117 16.22 -0.09 20.64
C TYR A 117 17.28 0.87 20.06
N ARG A 118 16.90 1.76 19.14
CA ARG A 118 17.83 2.73 18.52
C ARG A 118 18.40 3.72 19.54
N ASN A 119 17.60 4.13 20.53
CA ASN A 119 18.02 5.09 21.56
C ASN A 119 18.62 4.42 22.82
N SER A 120 18.50 3.10 22.95
CA SER A 120 19.02 2.35 24.10
C SER A 120 20.39 1.73 23.87
N ARG A 121 21.04 1.99 22.71
CA ARG A 121 22.37 1.48 22.42
C ARG A 121 23.38 2.27 23.27
N PRO A 122 24.06 1.63 24.24
CA PRO A 122 25.11 2.33 24.99
C PRO A 122 26.26 2.70 24.04
N PRO A 123 27.01 3.78 24.31
CA PRO A 123 28.22 4.10 23.57
C PRO A 123 29.17 2.89 23.55
N GLU A 124 29.75 2.57 22.38
CA GLU A 124 30.70 1.45 22.16
C GLU A 124 32.01 1.58 22.99
N ASP A 125 32.16 2.65 23.75
CA ASP A 125 33.39 3.00 24.49
C ASP A 125 33.61 2.15 25.76
N TYR A 126 32.69 1.25 26.11
CA TYR A 126 32.84 0.37 27.29
C TYR A 126 33.74 -0.85 27.06
N ARG A 127 34.14 -1.16 25.83
CA ARG A 127 34.91 -2.38 25.52
C ARG A 127 36.42 -2.29 25.79
N THR A 128 36.94 -1.08 26.00
CA THR A 128 38.38 -0.81 26.16
C THR A 128 38.84 -0.71 27.61
N SER A 129 37.93 -0.80 28.58
CA SER A 129 38.25 -0.67 30.01
C SER A 129 38.13 -2.02 30.73
N ARG A 130 38.82 -3.05 30.23
CA ARG A 130 39.15 -4.22 31.05
C ARG A 130 40.59 -4.03 31.52
N PRO A 131 40.85 -3.67 32.79
CA PRO A 131 42.21 -3.67 33.28
C PRO A 131 42.70 -5.12 33.23
N HIS A 132 43.78 -5.33 32.48
CA HIS A 132 44.57 -6.54 32.55
C HIS A 132 45.17 -6.55 33.95
N SER A 133 44.55 -7.26 34.89
CA SER A 133 45.19 -7.58 36.16
C SER A 133 46.37 -8.49 35.85
N ASP A 134 47.55 -7.89 35.76
CA ASP A 134 48.79 -8.55 36.14
C ASP A 134 48.65 -8.99 37.60
N GLU A 135 48.75 -10.29 37.88
CA GLU A 135 49.35 -10.73 39.14
C GLU A 135 49.87 -12.17 39.01
N SER A 136 51.20 -12.24 38.87
CA SER A 136 52.22 -13.21 39.33
C SER A 136 51.81 -14.63 39.73
#